data_AF-A0A512RMD9-F1
#
_entry.id   AF-A0A512RMD9-F1
#
_cell.length_a   1.000
_cell.length_b   1.000
_cell.length_c   1.000
_cell.angle_alpha   90.00
_cell.angle_beta   90.00
_cell.angle_gamma   90.00
#
_symmetry.space_group_name_H-M   'P 1'
#
loop_
_entity.id
_entity.type
_entity.pdbx_description
1 polymer ?
#
loop_
_entity_poly.entity_id
_entity_poly.type
_entity_poly.pdbx_seq_one_letter_code
_entity_poly.pdbx_strand_id
1 'polypeptide(L)'
;MKRKLIRGIGIILCSLSAQSLSAQVTDITNNGGVKKAQFVPEKIEEDVDKLFDNNRNTKYCYGFSGNLWVQYQSPEPVIVNQYAISSANDVPERDPRNWKLLGSVDGKKWVKLDSQAKESFEERMQTKVYSFENTVPYTWYRLHITANNGDQATQLSEWRLFYEKK
;
A
#
# COMPACT_ATOMS: atom_id res chain seq x y z
N MET A 1 -67.98 -11.13 39.96
CA MET A 1 -66.92 -10.10 39.90
C MET A 1 -65.75 -10.62 39.08
N LYS A 2 -65.47 -10.02 37.92
CA LYS A 2 -64.42 -10.46 36.98
C LYS A 2 -63.03 -10.07 37.51
N ARG A 3 -62.10 -11.02 37.64
CA ARG A 3 -60.66 -10.74 37.78
C ARG A 3 -59.96 -11.25 36.52
N LYS A 4 -59.40 -10.32 35.74
CA LYS A 4 -58.45 -10.58 34.66
C LYS A 4 -57.12 -11.00 35.28
N LEU A 5 -56.53 -12.09 34.81
CA LEU A 5 -55.10 -12.36 34.97
C LEU A 5 -54.46 -12.43 33.59
N ILE A 6 -53.46 -11.58 33.36
CA ILE A 6 -52.57 -11.55 32.19
C ILE A 6 -51.20 -11.98 32.71
N ARG A 7 -50.58 -13.03 32.15
CA ARG A 7 -49.13 -13.32 32.15
C ARG A 7 -48.88 -14.39 31.07
N GLY A 8 -47.96 -14.31 30.11
CA GLY A 8 -47.01 -13.29 29.68
C GLY A 8 -46.35 -13.89 28.43
N ILE A 9 -46.38 -13.18 27.30
CA ILE A 9 -45.70 -13.60 26.07
C ILE A 9 -44.23 -13.21 26.22
N GLY A 10 -43.35 -14.21 26.23
CA GLY A 10 -41.91 -14.00 26.17
C GLY A 10 -41.53 -13.39 24.83
N ILE A 11 -41.09 -12.13 24.86
CA ILE A 11 -40.39 -11.53 23.72
C ILE A 11 -38.93 -11.92 23.88
N ILE A 12 -38.51 -12.96 23.16
CA ILE A 12 -37.10 -13.18 22.88
C ILE A 12 -36.69 -12.06 21.90
N LEU A 13 -36.16 -10.97 22.44
CA LEU A 13 -35.36 -10.04 21.65
C LEU A 13 -34.08 -10.77 21.27
N CYS A 14 -34.11 -11.43 20.10
CA CYS A 14 -32.89 -11.76 19.40
C CYS A 14 -32.32 -10.43 18.91
N SER A 15 -31.42 -9.84 19.69
CA SER A 15 -30.64 -8.70 19.26
C SER A 15 -29.78 -9.16 18.08
N LEU A 16 -30.19 -8.83 16.86
CA LEU A 16 -29.31 -8.85 15.71
C LEU A 16 -28.23 -7.78 15.98
N SER A 17 -27.05 -8.20 16.42
CA SER A 17 -25.89 -7.33 16.36
C SER A 17 -25.56 -7.11 14.89
N ALA A 18 -25.59 -5.84 14.45
CA ALA A 18 -24.96 -5.48 13.20
C ALA A 18 -23.44 -5.65 13.41
N GLN A 19 -22.91 -6.81 13.02
CA GLN A 19 -21.48 -6.98 12.89
C GLN A 19 -21.04 -6.05 11.76
N SER A 20 -20.19 -5.06 12.08
CA SER A 20 -19.49 -4.30 11.05
C SER A 20 -18.75 -5.31 10.17
N LEU A 21 -19.02 -5.32 8.86
CA LEU A 21 -18.15 -6.03 7.92
C LEU A 21 -16.78 -5.37 8.04
N SER A 22 -15.83 -6.04 8.70
CA SER A 22 -14.42 -5.72 8.47
C SER A 22 -14.16 -6.10 7.03
N ALA A 23 -13.87 -5.13 6.16
CA ALA A 23 -13.36 -5.43 4.84
C ALA A 23 -12.13 -6.33 5.01
N GLN A 24 -12.11 -7.45 4.28
CA GLN A 24 -10.96 -8.35 4.31
C GLN A 24 -9.88 -7.71 3.45
N VAL A 25 -8.86 -7.14 4.10
CA VAL A 25 -7.68 -6.57 3.46
C VAL A 25 -6.61 -7.65 3.34
N THR A 26 -6.20 -7.99 2.12
CA THR A 26 -5.12 -8.93 1.83
C THR A 26 -3.87 -8.15 1.41
N ASP A 27 -2.76 -8.37 2.10
CA ASP A 27 -1.45 -7.87 1.68
C ASP A 27 -0.86 -8.76 0.59
N ILE A 28 -0.82 -8.23 -0.61
CA ILE A 28 -0.33 -8.90 -1.81
C ILE A 28 1.20 -9.02 -1.77
N THR A 29 1.90 -8.11 -1.10
CA THR A 29 3.37 -8.10 -1.10
C THR A 29 4.01 -9.26 -0.33
N ASN A 30 3.20 -10.00 0.46
CA ASN A 30 3.61 -11.20 1.19
C ASN A 30 3.36 -12.52 0.43
N ASN A 31 2.95 -12.49 -0.84
CA ASN A 31 2.60 -13.70 -1.59
C ASN A 31 3.80 -14.40 -2.27
N GLY A 32 5.04 -14.01 -1.95
CA GLY A 32 6.25 -14.61 -2.52
C GLY A 32 6.68 -14.05 -3.88
N GLY A 33 6.14 -12.89 -4.28
CA GLY A 33 6.52 -12.21 -5.51
C GLY A 33 7.97 -11.71 -5.53
N VAL A 34 8.43 -11.38 -6.74
CA VAL A 34 9.79 -10.90 -7.03
C VAL A 34 9.83 -9.38 -6.98
N LYS A 35 10.82 -8.84 -6.29
CA LYS A 35 11.03 -7.40 -6.09
C LYS A 35 12.11 -6.91 -7.06
N LYS A 36 11.93 -5.74 -7.67
CA LYS A 36 12.94 -5.15 -8.56
C LYS A 36 13.02 -3.64 -8.36
N ALA A 37 14.22 -3.09 -8.40
CA ALA A 37 14.43 -1.66 -8.52
C ALA A 37 15.01 -1.32 -9.89
N GLN A 38 14.78 -0.10 -10.36
CA GLN A 38 15.40 0.41 -11.58
C GLN A 38 16.93 0.37 -11.47
N PHE A 39 17.42 0.73 -10.28
CA PHE A 39 18.83 0.74 -9.94
C PHE A 39 19.03 0.07 -8.59
N VAL A 40 20.13 -0.68 -8.49
CA VAL A 40 20.52 -1.40 -7.29
C VAL A 40 21.52 -0.52 -6.52
N PRO A 41 21.20 -0.11 -5.28
CA PRO A 41 22.15 0.60 -4.44
C PRO A 41 23.39 -0.26 -4.15
N GLU A 42 24.57 0.34 -4.06
CA GLU A 42 25.79 -0.37 -3.65
C GLU A 42 25.69 -0.85 -2.19
N LYS A 43 24.96 -0.09 -1.37
CA LYS A 43 24.68 -0.41 0.02
C LYS A 43 23.50 -1.39 0.11
N ILE A 44 23.81 -2.65 0.35
CA ILE A 44 22.81 -3.73 0.46
C ILE A 44 21.85 -3.52 1.64
N GLU A 45 22.26 -2.79 2.68
CA GLU A 45 21.37 -2.47 3.80
C GLU A 45 20.29 -1.45 3.41
N GLU A 46 20.39 -0.85 2.21
CA GLU A 46 19.44 0.12 1.69
C GLU A 46 18.85 -0.24 0.32
N ASP A 47 18.81 -1.53 -0.02
CA ASP A 47 18.30 -2.03 -1.29
C ASP A 47 16.76 -2.19 -1.35
N VAL A 48 16.27 -2.76 -2.46
CA VAL A 48 14.82 -2.89 -2.70
C VAL A 48 14.15 -3.84 -1.71
N ASP A 49 14.88 -4.76 -1.08
CA ASP A 49 14.30 -5.70 -0.13
C ASP A 49 13.74 -4.98 1.10
N LYS A 50 14.33 -3.83 1.47
CA LYS A 50 13.87 -3.01 2.59
C LYS A 50 12.45 -2.51 2.45
N LEU A 51 11.96 -2.34 1.22
CA LEU A 51 10.56 -1.91 0.99
C LEU A 51 9.51 -2.94 1.35
N PHE A 52 9.92 -4.18 1.60
CA PHE A 52 9.03 -5.33 1.75
C PHE A 52 9.49 -6.23 2.91
N ASP A 53 10.20 -5.67 3.90
CA ASP A 53 10.70 -6.43 5.06
C ASP A 53 9.85 -6.24 6.32
N ASN A 54 8.77 -5.45 6.24
CA ASN A 54 7.88 -5.09 7.35
C ASN A 54 8.61 -4.35 8.49
N ASN A 55 9.71 -3.67 8.20
CA ASN A 55 10.50 -2.92 9.16
C ASN A 55 10.74 -1.48 8.71
N ARG A 56 9.90 -0.57 9.21
CA ARG A 56 10.03 0.88 8.90
C ARG A 56 11.35 1.53 9.36
N ASN A 57 12.20 0.84 10.13
CA ASN A 57 13.52 1.34 10.51
C ASN A 57 14.60 1.08 9.46
N THR A 58 14.34 0.22 8.48
CA THR A 58 15.19 0.05 7.28
C THR A 58 14.65 0.92 6.15
N LYS A 59 15.42 1.12 5.08
CA LYS A 59 14.99 1.96 3.97
C LYS A 59 15.60 1.54 2.66
N TYR A 60 14.87 1.70 1.57
CA TYR A 60 15.50 1.85 0.26
C TYR A 60 16.00 3.28 0.11
N CYS A 61 17.22 3.47 -0.40
CA CYS A 61 17.75 4.79 -0.72
C CYS A 61 18.58 4.73 -2.01
N TYR A 62 18.30 5.62 -2.95
CA TYR A 62 19.06 5.71 -4.19
C TYR A 62 19.15 7.14 -4.71
N GLY A 63 20.19 7.43 -5.51
CA GLY A 63 20.35 8.71 -6.19
C GLY A 63 19.16 9.05 -7.09
N PHE A 64 18.74 10.31 -7.09
CA PHE A 64 17.50 10.73 -7.73
C PHE A 64 17.73 11.88 -8.70
N SER A 65 17.38 11.63 -9.97
CA SER A 65 17.47 12.59 -11.08
C SER A 65 16.09 12.93 -11.66
N GLY A 66 15.02 12.78 -10.86
CA GLY A 66 13.64 13.03 -11.29
C GLY A 66 12.89 11.80 -11.82
N ASN A 67 13.54 10.63 -11.84
CA ASN A 67 12.95 9.40 -12.35
C ASN A 67 13.53 8.18 -11.63
N LEU A 68 12.69 7.50 -10.85
CA LEU A 68 13.05 6.24 -10.21
C LEU A 68 11.84 5.33 -10.11
N TRP A 69 12.02 4.03 -10.35
CA TRP A 69 10.96 3.06 -10.11
C TRP A 69 11.42 1.86 -9.29
N VAL A 70 10.46 1.31 -8.54
CA VAL A 70 10.52 -0.01 -7.93
C VAL A 70 9.30 -0.82 -8.38
N GLN A 71 9.43 -2.14 -8.41
CA GLN A 71 8.44 -3.06 -8.94
C GLN A 71 8.24 -4.25 -8.01
N TYR A 72 7.01 -4.74 -8.03
CA TYR A 72 6.62 -6.01 -7.49
C TYR A 72 6.03 -6.87 -8.60
N GLN A 73 6.57 -8.07 -8.78
CA GLN A 73 6.04 -9.08 -9.70
C GLN A 73 5.40 -10.18 -8.85
N SER A 74 4.07 -10.19 -8.81
CA SER A 74 3.31 -11.25 -8.14
C SER A 74 3.50 -12.59 -8.88
N PRO A 75 3.49 -13.75 -8.17
CA PRO A 75 3.56 -15.06 -8.81
C PRO A 75 2.36 -15.35 -9.73
N GLU A 76 1.22 -14.73 -9.44
CA GLU A 76 -0.01 -14.80 -10.23
C GLU A 76 -0.65 -13.41 -10.38
N PRO A 77 -1.50 -13.17 -11.40
CA PRO A 77 -2.23 -11.91 -11.53
C PRO A 77 -3.15 -11.67 -10.34
N VAL A 78 -3.02 -10.50 -9.72
CA VAL A 78 -3.79 -10.12 -8.51
C VAL A 78 -4.38 -8.74 -8.70
N ILE A 79 -5.55 -8.48 -8.11
CA ILE A 79 -6.14 -7.15 -8.07
C ILE A 79 -5.50 -6.38 -6.92
N VAL A 80 -5.05 -5.17 -7.17
CA VAL A 80 -4.67 -4.19 -6.13
C VAL A 80 -5.58 -2.99 -6.28
N ASN A 81 -6.19 -2.57 -5.17
CA ASN A 81 -7.06 -1.39 -5.09
C ASN A 81 -6.71 -0.48 -3.90
N GLN A 82 -5.65 -0.82 -3.17
CA GLN A 82 -5.09 0.01 -2.12
C GLN A 82 -3.58 -0.21 -2.05
N TYR A 83 -2.83 0.81 -1.67
CA TYR A 83 -1.40 0.69 -1.38
C TYR A 83 -1.01 1.60 -0.22
N ALA A 84 0.11 1.29 0.42
CA ALA A 84 0.70 2.13 1.44
C ALA A 84 2.17 2.42 1.13
N ILE A 85 2.61 3.63 1.47
CA ILE A 85 4.01 4.05 1.44
C ILE A 85 4.37 4.54 2.83
N SER A 86 5.54 4.14 3.33
CA SER A 86 6.11 4.71 4.56
C SER A 86 7.37 5.51 4.26
N SER A 87 7.46 6.73 4.81
CA SER A 87 8.69 7.54 4.76
C SER A 87 9.83 6.85 5.53
N ALA A 88 11.09 7.15 5.20
CA ALA A 88 12.25 6.60 5.91
C ALA A 88 12.47 7.22 7.31
N ASN A 89 13.69 7.08 7.86
CA ASN A 89 14.01 7.41 9.26
C ASN A 89 14.86 8.69 9.47
N ASP A 90 15.62 9.17 8.48
CA ASP A 90 16.54 10.32 8.62
C ASP A 90 16.17 11.65 7.89
N VAL A 91 16.04 11.69 6.56
CA VAL A 91 16.01 12.94 5.74
C VAL A 91 14.65 13.18 5.04
N PRO A 92 13.84 14.18 5.45
CA PRO A 92 12.55 14.50 4.83
C PRO A 92 12.64 14.96 3.35
N GLU A 93 13.72 15.62 2.96
CA GLU A 93 13.93 16.14 1.59
C GLU A 93 14.03 15.03 0.54
N ARG A 94 14.32 13.80 0.99
CA ARG A 94 14.42 12.59 0.15
C ARG A 94 13.09 11.86 0.01
N ASP A 95 12.08 12.20 0.80
CA ASP A 95 10.80 11.50 0.75
C ASP A 95 10.11 11.71 -0.62
N PRO A 96 9.43 10.68 -1.17
CA PRO A 96 8.71 10.81 -2.43
C PRO A 96 7.63 11.88 -2.29
N ARG A 97 7.53 12.74 -3.29
CA ARG A 97 6.57 13.85 -3.33
C ARG A 97 5.51 13.65 -4.42
N ASN A 98 5.95 13.13 -5.57
CA ASN A 98 5.08 12.81 -6.68
C ASN A 98 5.38 11.41 -7.19
N TRP A 99 4.35 10.61 -7.42
CA TRP A 99 4.50 9.28 -8.02
C TRP A 99 3.25 8.83 -8.76
N LYS A 100 3.42 7.75 -9.52
CA LYS A 100 2.34 6.99 -10.14
C LYS A 100 2.41 5.55 -9.68
N LEU A 101 1.27 4.96 -9.39
CA LEU A 101 1.12 3.51 -9.30
C LEU A 101 0.71 2.99 -10.67
N LEU A 102 1.45 2.02 -11.19
CA LEU A 102 1.19 1.42 -12.50
C LEU A 102 0.99 -0.10 -12.36
N GLY A 103 0.10 -0.65 -13.19
CA GLY A 103 -0.12 -2.08 -13.36
C GLY A 103 0.30 -2.55 -14.74
N SER A 104 0.79 -3.78 -14.85
CA SER A 104 1.13 -4.39 -16.14
C SER A 104 0.90 -5.90 -16.12
N VAL A 105 0.42 -6.44 -17.25
CA VAL A 105 0.25 -7.88 -17.45
C VAL A 105 1.55 -8.55 -17.95
N ASP A 106 2.43 -7.79 -18.61
CA ASP A 106 3.58 -8.32 -19.34
C ASP A 106 4.93 -7.70 -18.90
N GLY A 107 4.90 -6.73 -17.99
CA GLY A 107 6.06 -5.96 -17.52
C GLY A 107 6.57 -4.94 -18.54
N LYS A 108 5.93 -4.82 -19.71
CA LYS A 108 6.36 -3.96 -20.83
C LYS A 108 5.41 -2.79 -21.03
N LYS A 109 4.11 -3.06 -21.09
CA LYS A 109 3.06 -2.04 -21.24
C LYS A 109 2.43 -1.76 -19.89
N TRP A 110 2.42 -0.49 -19.49
CA TRP A 110 2.01 -0.07 -18.15
C TRP A 110 0.74 0.78 -18.22
N VAL A 111 -0.25 0.42 -17.41
CA VAL A 111 -1.49 1.17 -17.21
C VAL A 111 -1.36 1.96 -15.91
N LYS A 112 -1.71 3.24 -15.93
CA LYS A 112 -1.74 4.05 -14.71
C LYS A 112 -2.97 3.70 -13.88
N LEU A 113 -2.74 3.26 -12.65
CA LEU A 113 -3.79 2.90 -11.69
C LEU A 113 -4.10 4.05 -10.74
N ASP A 114 -3.06 4.74 -10.28
CA ASP A 114 -3.19 5.89 -9.39
C ASP A 114 -2.06 6.91 -9.64
N SER A 115 -2.25 8.14 -9.16
CA SER A 115 -1.26 9.21 -9.22
C SER A 115 -1.39 10.13 -8.01
N GLN A 116 -0.28 10.38 -7.33
CA GLN A 116 -0.20 11.32 -6.21
C GLN A 116 0.79 12.43 -6.52
N ALA A 117 0.52 13.62 -6.01
CA ALA A 117 1.34 14.80 -6.24
C ALA A 117 1.31 15.74 -5.04
N LYS A 118 2.47 16.36 -4.77
CA LYS A 118 2.67 17.27 -3.64
C LYS A 118 2.41 16.60 -2.28
N GLU A 119 2.64 15.30 -2.21
CA GLU A 119 2.54 14.56 -0.96
C GLU A 119 3.66 14.96 0.00
N SER A 120 3.33 14.93 1.29
CA SER A 120 4.25 15.19 2.39
C SER A 120 4.07 14.15 3.48
N PHE A 121 5.16 13.88 4.19
CA PHE A 121 5.21 13.08 5.41
C PHE A 121 5.61 13.99 6.56
N GLU A 122 4.74 14.12 7.54
CA GLU A 122 4.86 15.07 8.67
C GLU A 122 5.74 14.51 9.80
N GLU A 123 5.83 13.18 9.87
CA GLU A 123 6.64 12.44 10.83
C GLU A 123 7.54 11.46 10.09
N ARG A 124 8.63 11.02 10.74
CA ARG A 124 9.45 9.94 10.20
C ARG A 124 8.78 8.60 10.42
N MET A 125 9.03 7.66 9.48
CA MET A 125 8.36 6.36 9.45
C MET A 125 6.83 6.46 9.38
N GLN A 126 6.29 7.62 8.97
CA GLN A 126 4.86 7.80 8.78
C GLN A 126 4.40 6.96 7.59
N THR A 127 3.34 6.20 7.80
CA THR A 127 2.68 5.39 6.77
C THR A 127 1.45 6.13 6.25
N LYS A 128 1.36 6.31 4.95
CA LYS A 128 0.17 6.85 4.27
C LYS A 128 -0.44 5.77 3.39
N VAL A 129 -1.77 5.66 3.44
CA VAL A 129 -2.56 4.65 2.71
C VAL A 129 -3.38 5.37 1.64
N TYR A 130 -3.42 4.77 0.45
CA TYR A 130 -4.08 5.32 -0.73
C TYR A 130 -4.98 4.23 -1.33
N SER A 131 -6.28 4.49 -1.40
CA SER A 131 -7.26 3.61 -2.04
C SER A 131 -7.66 4.16 -3.41
N PHE A 132 -7.89 3.28 -4.36
CA PHE A 132 -8.30 3.63 -5.72
C PHE A 132 -9.19 2.55 -6.33
N GLU A 133 -9.97 2.89 -7.35
CA GLU A 133 -10.80 1.91 -8.04
C GLU A 133 -9.95 1.07 -9.01
N ASN A 134 -9.97 -0.25 -8.81
CA ASN A 134 -9.43 -1.19 -9.78
C ASN A 134 -10.08 -2.57 -9.61
N THR A 135 -10.48 -3.16 -10.72
CA THR A 135 -11.04 -4.52 -10.80
C THR A 135 -10.22 -5.42 -11.73
N VAL A 136 -9.17 -4.89 -12.37
CA VAL A 136 -8.33 -5.61 -13.30
C VAL A 136 -7.13 -6.19 -12.55
N PRO A 137 -6.89 -7.50 -12.63
CA PRO A 137 -5.69 -8.10 -12.04
C PRO A 137 -4.47 -7.83 -12.91
N TYR A 138 -3.33 -7.57 -12.28
CA TYR A 138 -2.03 -7.40 -12.92
C TYR A 138 -0.99 -8.31 -12.27
N THR A 139 -0.03 -8.80 -13.05
CA THR A 139 1.12 -9.56 -12.55
C THR A 139 2.20 -8.63 -12.03
N TRP A 140 2.32 -7.44 -12.63
CA TRP A 140 3.34 -6.47 -12.30
C TRP A 140 2.72 -5.19 -11.76
N TYR A 141 3.32 -4.70 -10.69
CA TYR A 141 3.05 -3.39 -10.12
C TYR A 141 4.33 -2.58 -10.11
N ARG A 142 4.22 -1.28 -10.38
CA ARG A 142 5.35 -0.34 -10.35
C ARG A 142 4.96 0.92 -9.59
N LEU A 143 5.75 1.26 -8.59
CA LEU A 143 5.78 2.61 -8.03
C LEU A 143 6.80 3.42 -8.82
N HIS A 144 6.32 4.44 -9.52
CA HIS A 144 7.15 5.33 -10.33
C HIS A 144 7.22 6.71 -9.68
N ILE A 145 8.34 6.98 -9.01
CA ILE A 145 8.62 8.25 -8.33
C ILE A 145 9.14 9.26 -9.36
N THR A 146 8.53 10.44 -9.36
CA THR A 146 8.77 11.51 -10.36
C THR A 146 9.20 12.83 -9.73
N ALA A 147 9.09 12.97 -8.41
CA ALA A 147 9.70 14.05 -7.64
C ALA A 147 9.89 13.61 -6.19
N ASN A 148 10.91 14.16 -5.54
CA ASN A 148 11.09 14.19 -4.09
C ASN A 148 10.98 15.66 -3.61
N ASN A 149 11.40 15.93 -2.37
CA ASN A 149 11.38 17.25 -1.75
C ASN A 149 12.67 18.07 -1.98
N GLY A 150 13.47 17.73 -3.00
CA GLY A 150 14.60 18.55 -3.49
C GLY A 150 16.00 18.00 -3.22
N ASP A 151 16.14 16.85 -2.56
CA ASP A 151 17.44 16.20 -2.35
C ASP A 151 17.94 15.48 -3.62
N GLN A 152 19.24 15.15 -3.65
CA GLN A 152 19.85 14.38 -4.73
C GLN A 152 19.61 12.87 -4.62
N ALA A 153 18.93 12.41 -3.57
CA ALA A 153 18.49 11.03 -3.39
C ALA A 153 16.99 10.96 -3.06
N THR A 154 16.38 9.78 -3.23
CA THR A 154 15.03 9.50 -2.72
C THR A 154 15.03 8.23 -1.89
N GLN A 155 14.14 8.17 -0.89
CA GLN A 155 14.08 7.08 0.05
C GLN A 155 12.68 6.79 0.55
N LEU A 156 12.43 5.54 0.92
CA LEU A 156 11.19 5.11 1.57
C LEU A 156 11.47 3.81 2.33
N SER A 157 10.73 3.57 3.41
CA SER A 157 10.94 2.39 4.25
C SER A 157 10.07 1.22 3.85
N GLU A 158 8.85 1.45 3.38
CA GLU A 158 7.92 0.38 3.01
C GLU A 158 7.10 0.79 1.79
N TRP A 159 6.81 -0.19 0.94
CA TRP A 159 5.78 -0.08 -0.09
C TRP A 159 4.96 -1.36 -0.14
N ARG A 160 3.70 -1.25 0.29
CA ARG A 160 2.79 -2.41 0.45
C ARG A 160 1.61 -2.27 -0.48
N LEU A 161 1.18 -3.39 -1.06
CA LEU A 161 0.08 -3.48 -2.01
C LEU A 161 -1.03 -4.32 -1.41
N PHE A 162 -2.26 -3.84 -1.50
CA PHE A 162 -3.40 -4.49 -0.86
C PHE A 162 -4.55 -4.70 -1.84
N TYR A 163 -5.28 -5.78 -1.59
CA TYR A 163 -6.64 -5.95 -2.06
C TYR A 163 -7.60 -5.86 -0.89
N GLU A 164 -8.45 -4.85 -0.90
CA GLU A 164 -9.57 -4.72 0.02
C GLU A 164 -10.84 -5.21 -0.68
N LYS A 165 -11.42 -6.31 -0.19
CA LYS A 165 -12.69 -6.81 -0.70
C LYS A 165 -13.81 -5.85 -0.29
N LYS A 166 -14.44 -5.23 -1.27
CA LYS A 166 -15.64 -4.39 -1.09
C LYS A 166 -16.91 -5.23 -0.94
#